data_AF-A0A8C2U5G3-F1
#
_entry.id   AF-A0A8C2U5G3-F1
#
_cell.length_a   1.000
_cell.length_b   1.000
_cell.length_c   1.000
_cell.angle_alpha   90.00
_cell.angle_beta   90.00
_cell.angle_gamma   90.00
#
_symmetry.space_group_name_H-M   'P 1'
#
loop_
_entity.id
_entity.type
_entity.pdbx_description
1 polymer ?
#
loop_
_entity_poly.entity_id
_entity_poly.type
_entity_poly.pdbx_seq_one_letter_code
_entity_poly.pdbx_strand_id
1 'polypeptide(L)'
;TDPIPSCGKTCGKPLSCGKLLHTCESLCHEGDCKPCSQTSNIYCRCGFKKKEVPCALLRNKAAITFMCDKRCNKKRSCGRHKCNEVCCVDTEHKCSLVCGRKLNCGLHRCEEPCHRGSCQTCWQTSFDELTCYCGESVIYPPVPCGTQPPECKKTCTRPHDCDHPVYHSCHSEEKCPPCTYLTQKWCMGKHELRSNIPCHLTDISCGLRCNQMLKCGMHRCKRICHKGECLIDEECKQPCVIPRLYCNHPCMAPCHPSSSCPTTSCGAKVELQCECGRRKESMICSEASNTYQRIAAISIATKLTDLQLGDSVEISRLITKKEMKQARLQCDEECLALQRNRRLADALEIDGNSDPFNTRSSGPKYSDLLKEDARKDLKFVSDVEKEMRMLVEAVNKVSIWVFLELLKGAVLSSLGGI
;
A
#
# COMPACT_ATOMS: atom_id res chain seq x y z
N THR A 1 55.82 89.16 60.25
CA THR A 1 55.89 87.70 60.40
C THR A 1 56.74 87.20 59.25
N ASP A 2 57.89 86.59 59.54
CA ASP A 2 58.80 86.07 58.51
C ASP A 2 58.09 85.02 57.64
N PRO A 3 58.30 84.99 56.31
CA PRO A 3 57.69 84.00 55.44
C PRO A 3 58.19 82.60 55.83
N ILE A 4 57.26 81.68 56.06
CA ILE A 4 57.60 80.30 56.44
C ILE A 4 58.38 79.66 55.27
N PRO A 5 59.58 79.10 55.49
CA PRO A 5 60.38 78.53 54.40
C PRO A 5 59.66 77.33 53.78
N SER A 6 59.23 77.46 52.52
CA SER A 6 58.63 76.37 51.76
C SER A 6 59.67 75.27 51.52
N CYS A 7 59.42 74.05 52.00
CA CYS A 7 60.36 72.93 51.97
C CYS A 7 60.66 72.35 50.56
N GLY A 8 60.21 73.00 49.48
CA GLY A 8 60.45 72.60 48.08
C GLY A 8 59.82 71.28 47.64
N LYS A 9 59.18 70.54 48.55
CA LYS A 9 58.49 69.27 48.29
C LYS A 9 57.03 69.53 47.89
N THR A 10 56.39 68.56 47.23
CA THR A 10 54.96 68.62 46.92
C THR A 10 54.13 68.67 48.22
N CYS A 11 53.06 69.46 48.20
CA CYS A 11 52.25 69.74 49.38
C CYS A 11 51.56 68.47 49.91
N GLY A 12 51.07 67.59 49.03
CA GLY A 12 50.52 66.28 49.39
C GLY A 12 49.21 66.31 50.19
N LYS A 13 48.72 67.50 50.60
CA LYS A 13 47.47 67.66 51.33
C LYS A 13 46.28 67.15 50.50
N PRO A 14 45.34 66.37 51.09
CA PRO A 14 44.15 65.91 50.38
C PRO A 14 43.25 67.11 50.04
N LEU A 15 42.92 67.26 48.76
CA LEU A 15 42.02 68.29 48.25
C LEU A 15 40.56 67.93 48.57
N SER A 16 39.76 68.94 48.87
CA SER A 16 38.35 68.80 49.30
C SER A 16 37.37 68.41 48.16
N CYS A 17 37.86 67.89 47.04
CA CYS A 17 37.08 67.66 45.81
C CYS A 17 36.20 66.39 45.77
N GLY A 18 35.95 65.76 46.93
CA GLY A 18 34.90 64.74 47.12
C GLY A 18 35.26 63.32 46.69
N LYS A 19 34.99 62.34 47.57
CA LYS A 19 35.11 60.85 47.50
C LYS A 19 36.38 60.19 46.89
N LEU A 20 37.06 60.81 45.93
CA LEU A 20 38.36 60.40 45.41
C LEU A 20 39.43 61.30 46.05
N LEU A 21 40.34 60.67 46.80
CA LEU A 21 41.44 61.31 47.52
C LEU A 21 42.48 61.87 46.54
N HIS A 22 42.21 63.03 45.94
CA HIS A 22 43.21 63.75 45.15
C HIS A 22 44.11 64.56 46.09
N THR A 23 45.42 64.49 45.89
CA THR A 23 46.41 65.21 46.68
C THR A 23 46.91 66.44 45.92
N CYS A 24 47.32 67.47 46.66
CA CYS A 24 47.87 68.68 46.07
C CYS A 24 49.27 68.41 45.48
N GLU A 25 49.36 68.43 44.14
CA GLU A 25 50.62 68.28 43.39
C GLU A 25 51.45 69.57 43.32
N SER A 26 50.92 70.69 43.83
CA SER A 26 51.68 71.94 43.90
C SER A 26 52.80 71.84 44.93
N LEU A 27 53.89 72.59 44.70
CA LEU A 27 54.96 72.75 45.69
C LEU A 27 54.40 73.35 46.99
N CYS A 28 55.09 73.09 48.11
CA CYS A 28 54.74 73.60 49.42
C CYS A 28 54.42 75.11 49.35
N HIS A 29 53.17 75.46 49.68
CA HIS A 29 52.64 76.81 49.56
C HIS A 29 51.91 77.18 50.85
N GLU A 30 51.76 78.49 51.06
CA GLU A 30 51.06 79.07 52.21
C GLU A 30 49.61 79.41 51.79
N GLY A 31 48.61 79.08 52.62
CA GLY A 31 47.18 79.26 52.31
C GLY A 31 46.44 78.01 51.78
N ASP A 32 45.17 78.19 51.37
CA ASP A 32 44.32 77.12 50.84
C ASP A 32 44.82 76.59 49.48
N CYS A 33 44.72 75.28 49.28
CA CYS A 33 45.17 74.65 48.02
C CYS A 33 44.30 75.09 46.83
N LYS A 34 44.93 75.22 45.65
CA LYS A 34 44.23 75.53 44.38
C LYS A 34 43.13 74.51 44.08
N PRO A 35 42.04 74.90 43.36
CA PRO A 35 41.01 73.96 42.95
C PRO A 35 41.63 72.81 42.14
N CYS A 36 41.17 71.60 42.42
CA CYS A 36 41.70 70.39 41.80
C CYS A 36 41.54 70.45 40.26
N SER A 37 42.65 70.30 39.52
CA SER A 37 42.71 70.23 38.06
C SER A 37 42.40 68.84 37.50
N GLN A 38 42.26 67.84 38.38
CA GLN A 38 41.99 66.46 37.97
C GLN A 38 40.51 66.28 37.59
N THR A 39 40.23 65.23 36.82
CA THR A 39 38.87 64.81 36.45
C THR A 39 38.45 63.60 37.27
N SER A 40 37.18 63.54 37.67
CA SER A 40 36.60 62.34 38.29
C SER A 40 35.49 61.76 37.42
N ASN A 41 35.26 60.45 37.60
CA ASN A 41 34.19 59.73 36.94
C ASN A 41 32.90 59.80 37.77
N ILE A 42 31.83 60.34 37.20
CA ILE A 42 30.47 60.23 37.76
C ILE A 42 29.67 59.19 36.99
N TYR A 43 28.81 58.46 37.71
CA TYR A 43 27.94 57.46 37.12
C TYR A 43 26.57 58.05 36.80
N CYS A 44 25.98 57.56 35.71
CA CYS A 44 24.60 57.87 35.38
C CYS A 44 23.66 57.36 36.48
N ARG A 45 22.51 58.02 36.65
CA ARG A 45 21.45 57.60 37.56
C ARG A 45 21.06 56.12 37.40
N CYS A 46 21.09 55.61 36.17
CA CYS A 46 20.80 54.20 35.85
C CYS A 46 22.03 53.26 35.95
N GLY A 47 23.21 53.77 36.28
CA GLY A 47 24.46 53.02 36.44
C GLY A 47 25.18 52.60 35.15
N PHE A 48 24.57 52.79 33.97
CA PHE A 48 25.09 52.22 32.72
C PHE A 48 26.19 53.02 32.00
N LYS A 49 26.22 54.35 32.15
CA LYS A 49 27.23 55.20 31.52
C LYS A 49 28.01 55.93 32.62
N LYS A 50 29.33 56.06 32.43
CA LYS A 50 30.18 56.94 33.22
C LYS A 50 30.56 58.16 32.37
N LYS A 51 30.70 59.33 33.00
CA LYS A 51 31.16 60.56 32.36
C LYS A 51 32.27 61.15 33.22
N GLU A 52 33.35 61.57 32.56
CA GLU A 52 34.45 62.30 33.20
C GLU A 52 34.06 63.76 33.33
N VAL A 53 34.17 64.30 34.54
CA VAL A 53 33.87 65.70 34.87
C VAL A 53 35.00 66.29 35.70
N PRO A 54 35.38 67.57 35.47
CA PRO A 54 36.38 68.25 36.30
C PRO A 54 35.96 68.28 37.77
N CYS A 55 36.92 68.02 38.67
CA CYS A 55 36.69 67.99 40.11
C CYS A 55 36.13 69.30 40.67
N ALA A 56 36.46 70.44 40.06
CA ALA A 56 35.93 71.75 40.44
C ALA A 56 34.38 71.83 40.40
N LEU A 57 33.74 71.08 39.50
CA LEU A 57 32.28 71.10 39.31
C LEU A 57 31.52 70.17 40.27
N LEU A 58 32.22 69.22 40.93
CA LEU A 58 31.62 68.27 41.87
C LEU A 58 31.25 68.89 43.22
N ARG A 59 31.69 70.12 43.48
CA ARG A 59 31.30 70.88 44.68
C ARG A 59 29.81 71.22 44.69
N ASN A 60 29.18 71.31 43.51
CA ASN A 60 27.76 71.59 43.35
C ASN A 60 26.96 70.28 43.18
N LYS A 61 26.12 69.95 44.16
CA LYS A 61 25.30 68.70 44.19
C LYS A 61 24.44 68.49 42.94
N ALA A 62 24.00 69.57 42.27
CA ALA A 62 23.20 69.50 41.04
C ALA A 62 23.98 68.92 39.82
N ALA A 63 25.32 69.01 39.82
CA ALA A 63 26.17 68.46 38.75
C ALA A 63 26.43 66.96 38.89
N ILE A 64 25.98 66.33 39.99
CA ILE A 64 26.22 64.91 40.29
C ILE A 64 25.12 64.03 39.66
N THR A 65 23.94 64.57 39.35
CA THR A 65 22.85 63.81 38.74
C THR A 65 22.99 63.76 37.21
N PHE A 66 23.82 62.84 36.72
CA PHE A 66 23.95 62.56 35.28
C PHE A 66 22.82 61.63 34.82
N MET A 67 22.06 62.05 33.79
CA MET A 67 21.08 61.22 33.09
C MET A 67 21.56 60.91 31.67
N CYS A 68 21.36 59.69 31.20
CA CYS A 68 21.76 59.28 29.87
C CYS A 68 20.56 58.96 28.97
N ASP A 69 20.73 59.10 27.66
CA ASP A 69 19.66 58.81 26.68
C ASP A 69 19.42 57.31 26.41
N LYS A 70 20.04 56.43 27.21
CA LYS A 70 19.91 54.98 27.04
C LYS A 70 18.53 54.52 27.51
N ARG A 71 17.80 53.85 26.62
CA ARG A 71 16.53 53.17 26.93
C ARG A 71 16.78 51.86 27.67
N CYS A 72 15.94 51.56 28.65
CA CYS A 72 16.03 50.34 29.43
C CYS A 72 15.48 49.12 28.66
N ASN A 73 16.32 48.09 28.49
CA ASN A 73 15.96 46.84 27.81
C ASN A 73 15.44 45.74 28.74
N LYS A 74 15.31 46.01 30.05
CA LYS A 74 14.78 45.03 31.01
C LYS A 74 13.31 44.72 30.66
N LYS A 75 12.95 43.44 30.78
CA LYS A 75 11.57 42.98 30.60
C LYS A 75 10.72 43.45 31.78
N ARG A 76 9.52 43.93 31.48
CA ARG A 76 8.49 44.25 32.49
C ARG A 76 8.02 42.97 33.19
N SER A 77 7.33 43.12 34.31
CA SER A 77 6.78 42.05 35.13
C SER A 77 5.90 41.09 34.32
N CYS A 78 5.26 41.52 33.23
CA CYS A 78 4.50 40.64 32.34
C CYS A 78 5.35 39.65 31.50
N GLY A 79 6.67 39.84 31.39
CA GLY A 79 7.55 38.98 30.59
C GLY A 79 7.51 39.18 29.07
N ARG A 80 6.48 39.86 28.53
CA ARG A 80 6.34 40.16 27.10
C ARG A 80 6.85 41.56 26.71
N HIS A 81 6.60 42.56 27.54
CA HIS A 81 6.92 43.96 27.22
C HIS A 81 8.28 44.37 27.77
N LYS A 82 8.99 45.25 27.05
CA LYS A 82 10.24 45.89 27.51
C LYS A 82 9.92 47.22 28.21
N CYS A 83 10.76 47.65 29.15
CA CYS A 83 10.60 48.93 29.83
C CYS A 83 10.60 50.10 28.85
N ASN A 84 11.66 50.21 28.03
CA ASN A 84 11.90 51.27 27.04
C ASN A 84 11.97 52.70 27.57
N GLU A 85 11.90 52.92 28.89
CA GLU A 85 12.08 54.24 29.50
C GLU A 85 13.53 54.69 29.43
N VAL A 86 13.72 55.99 29.22
CA VAL A 86 15.04 56.62 29.14
C VAL A 86 15.59 56.77 30.56
N CYS A 87 16.81 56.28 30.78
CA CYS A 87 17.48 56.36 32.09
C CYS A 87 16.70 55.73 33.26
N CYS A 88 16.02 54.60 33.05
CA CYS A 88 15.26 53.90 34.08
C CYS A 88 16.13 53.47 35.29
N VAL A 89 15.62 53.72 36.50
CA VAL A 89 16.22 53.33 37.79
C VAL A 89 15.48 52.20 38.50
N ASP A 90 14.29 51.86 38.01
CA ASP A 90 13.40 50.95 38.71
C ASP A 90 13.97 49.53 38.74
N THR A 91 13.90 48.92 39.92
CA THR A 91 14.24 47.51 40.10
C THR A 91 13.10 46.62 39.62
N GLU A 92 11.86 47.03 39.89
CA GLU A 92 10.63 46.35 39.47
C GLU A 92 9.91 47.09 38.34
N HIS A 93 9.91 46.51 37.15
CA HIS A 93 9.31 47.11 35.97
C HIS A 93 7.85 46.66 35.81
N LYS A 94 6.89 47.28 36.50
CA LYS A 94 5.46 46.90 36.40
C LYS A 94 4.91 47.16 34.99
N CYS A 95 4.04 46.28 34.50
CA CYS A 95 3.38 46.46 33.20
C CYS A 95 1.94 46.96 33.40
N SER A 96 1.67 48.21 33.01
CA SER A 96 0.34 48.84 33.03
C SER A 96 -0.47 48.62 31.76
N LEU A 97 0.09 47.90 30.78
CA LEU A 97 -0.62 47.60 29.54
C LEU A 97 -1.71 46.56 29.82
N VAL A 98 -2.83 46.67 29.13
CA VAL A 98 -3.90 45.67 29.16
C VAL A 98 -3.46 44.41 28.41
N CYS A 99 -3.84 43.23 28.89
CA CYS A 99 -3.40 41.95 28.33
C CYS A 99 -3.89 41.74 26.89
N GLY A 100 -5.18 41.98 26.61
CA GLY A 100 -5.78 41.96 25.27
C GLY A 100 -5.80 40.59 24.57
N ARG A 101 -5.30 39.52 25.21
CA ARG A 101 -5.34 38.15 24.69
C ARG A 101 -6.77 37.62 24.68
N LYS A 102 -7.14 36.83 23.67
CA LYS A 102 -8.44 36.13 23.65
C LYS A 102 -8.53 35.17 24.84
N LEU A 103 -9.64 35.22 25.57
CA LEU A 103 -9.95 34.31 26.66
C LEU A 103 -10.28 32.91 26.13
N ASN A 104 -10.38 31.94 27.03
CA ASN A 104 -10.76 30.56 26.71
C ASN A 104 -12.10 30.43 25.96
N CYS A 105 -13.03 31.36 26.17
CA CYS A 105 -14.30 31.41 25.45
C CYS A 105 -14.17 31.78 23.95
N GLY A 106 -12.99 32.20 23.47
CA GLY A 106 -12.74 32.51 22.05
C GLY A 106 -13.35 33.82 21.52
N LEU A 107 -14.37 34.35 22.20
CA LEU A 107 -15.10 35.57 21.82
C LEU A 107 -14.59 36.82 22.56
N HIS A 108 -14.35 36.72 23.87
CA HIS A 108 -13.95 37.86 24.70
C HIS A 108 -12.43 38.02 24.82
N ARG A 109 -11.98 39.26 25.08
CA ARG A 109 -10.57 39.62 25.29
C ARG A 109 -10.31 39.92 26.76
N CYS A 110 -9.09 39.64 27.21
CA CYS A 110 -8.65 39.89 28.58
C CYS A 110 -8.45 41.40 28.84
N GLU A 111 -9.25 41.97 29.74
CA GLU A 111 -9.19 43.38 30.18
C GLU A 111 -8.29 43.60 31.40
N GLU A 112 -7.74 42.53 31.97
CA GLU A 112 -6.81 42.60 33.09
C GLU A 112 -5.46 43.21 32.68
N PRO A 113 -4.73 43.84 33.64
CA PRO A 113 -3.35 44.24 33.45
C PRO A 113 -2.50 43.07 32.94
N CYS A 114 -1.48 43.37 32.15
CA CYS A 114 -0.65 42.36 31.52
C CYS A 114 0.02 41.47 32.57
N HIS A 115 -0.43 40.24 32.63
CA HIS A 115 -0.02 39.25 33.62
C HIS A 115 0.85 38.16 32.96
N ARG A 116 1.53 37.38 33.79
CA ARG A 116 2.23 36.17 33.35
C ARG A 116 1.25 34.99 33.26
N GLY A 117 1.53 34.04 32.37
CA GLY A 117 0.71 32.83 32.21
C GLY A 117 -0.54 33.01 31.34
N SER A 118 -1.41 32.01 31.36
CA SER A 118 -2.70 31.98 30.66
C SER A 118 -3.68 32.97 31.28
N CYS A 119 -4.59 33.52 30.47
CA CYS A 119 -5.63 34.41 30.98
C CYS A 119 -6.62 33.63 31.84
N GLN A 120 -7.26 34.32 32.79
CA GLN A 120 -8.36 33.75 33.58
C GLN A 120 -9.52 33.32 32.68
N THR A 121 -10.45 32.53 33.21
CA THR A 121 -11.68 32.18 32.50
C THR A 121 -12.51 33.43 32.20
N CYS A 122 -13.38 33.35 31.18
CA CYS A 122 -14.32 34.43 30.94
C CYS A 122 -15.27 34.62 32.13
N TRP A 123 -15.37 35.85 32.62
CA TRP A 123 -16.27 36.25 33.72
C TRP A 123 -17.66 36.62 33.23
N GLN A 124 -17.85 36.69 31.90
CA GLN A 124 -19.14 36.97 31.31
C GLN A 124 -20.04 35.74 31.46
N THR A 125 -21.27 36.01 31.87
CA THR A 125 -22.29 34.99 32.13
C THR A 125 -23.56 35.47 31.43
N SER A 126 -24.26 34.57 30.73
CA SER A 126 -25.59 34.88 30.19
C SER A 126 -26.66 34.67 31.26
N PHE A 127 -27.65 35.56 31.26
CA PHE A 127 -28.86 35.45 32.07
C PHE A 127 -30.02 34.81 31.30
N ASP A 128 -29.74 34.35 30.08
CA ASP A 128 -30.66 33.60 29.25
C ASP A 128 -30.46 32.10 29.45
N GLU A 129 -31.55 31.35 29.36
CA GLU A 129 -31.56 29.90 29.39
C GLU A 129 -30.83 29.34 28.16
N LEU A 130 -29.90 28.40 28.38
CA LEU A 130 -29.19 27.73 27.30
C LEU A 130 -29.85 26.38 27.00
N THR A 131 -30.56 26.29 25.88
CA THR A 131 -31.32 25.10 25.50
C THR A 131 -30.60 24.26 24.43
N CYS A 132 -30.93 22.97 24.32
CA CYS A 132 -30.65 22.21 23.09
C CYS A 132 -31.34 22.87 21.89
N TYR A 133 -30.94 22.51 20.67
CA TYR A 133 -31.65 22.91 19.45
C TYR A 133 -33.12 22.49 19.44
N CYS A 134 -33.45 21.42 20.16
CA CYS A 134 -34.80 20.91 20.32
C CYS A 134 -35.65 21.63 21.37
N GLY A 135 -35.07 22.50 22.20
CA GLY A 135 -35.74 23.13 23.35
C GLY A 135 -35.96 22.24 24.59
N GLU A 136 -35.75 20.92 24.51
CA GLU A 136 -36.06 20.00 25.62
C GLU A 136 -35.05 20.04 26.77
N SER A 137 -33.76 19.95 26.46
CA SER A 137 -32.71 20.01 27.49
C SER A 137 -32.38 21.48 27.73
N VAL A 138 -32.42 21.94 28.99
CA VAL A 138 -32.22 23.35 29.36
C VAL A 138 -31.19 23.46 30.48
N ILE A 139 -30.24 24.39 30.33
CA ILE A 139 -29.36 24.86 31.40
C ILE A 139 -29.87 26.24 31.83
N TYR A 140 -30.26 26.34 33.10
CA TYR A 140 -30.78 27.59 33.66
C TYR A 140 -29.65 28.58 33.99
N PRO A 141 -29.92 29.90 33.93
CA PRO A 141 -29.00 30.94 34.37
C PRO A 141 -28.56 30.78 35.84
N PRO A 142 -27.35 31.21 36.22
CA PRO A 142 -26.30 31.86 35.41
C PRO A 142 -25.48 30.87 34.55
N VAL A 143 -25.42 31.08 33.23
CA VAL A 143 -24.63 30.22 32.32
C VAL A 143 -23.29 30.89 31.98
N PRO A 144 -22.14 30.30 32.34
CA PRO A 144 -20.83 30.85 32.01
C PRO A 144 -20.61 30.95 30.49
N CYS A 145 -19.92 31.99 30.04
CA CYS A 145 -19.57 32.15 28.63
C CYS A 145 -18.67 31.01 28.15
N GLY A 146 -19.07 30.38 27.04
CA GLY A 146 -18.38 29.23 26.45
C GLY A 146 -18.93 27.88 26.89
N THR A 147 -19.97 27.85 27.74
CA THR A 147 -20.73 26.63 28.03
C THR A 147 -21.37 26.10 26.74
N GLN A 148 -21.15 24.82 26.44
CA GLN A 148 -21.79 24.18 25.29
C GLN A 148 -23.25 23.83 25.61
N PRO A 149 -24.15 23.80 24.61
CA PRO A 149 -25.54 23.36 24.82
C PRO A 149 -25.61 21.98 25.48
N PRO A 150 -26.62 21.73 26.34
CA PRO A 150 -26.76 20.46 27.04
C PRO A 150 -27.02 19.29 26.08
N GLU A 151 -26.52 18.09 26.45
CA GLU A 151 -26.82 16.86 25.71
C GLU A 151 -28.31 16.52 25.80
N CYS A 152 -28.90 16.14 24.66
CA CYS A 152 -30.30 15.76 24.61
C CYS A 152 -30.47 14.37 24.00
N LYS A 153 -31.24 13.52 24.69
CA LYS A 153 -31.51 12.13 24.29
C LYS A 153 -32.73 11.98 23.37
N LYS A 154 -33.51 13.06 23.15
CA LYS A 154 -34.64 13.03 22.22
C LYS A 154 -34.14 12.88 20.78
N THR A 155 -34.94 12.26 19.93
CA THR A 155 -34.68 12.16 18.49
C THR A 155 -34.61 13.55 17.86
N CYS A 156 -33.72 13.72 16.88
CA CYS A 156 -33.56 15.00 16.19
C CYS A 156 -34.86 15.41 15.47
N THR A 157 -35.27 16.67 15.63
CA THR A 157 -36.50 17.25 15.05
C THR A 157 -36.23 18.10 13.80
N ARG A 158 -34.98 18.18 13.34
CA ARG A 158 -34.61 18.95 12.14
C ARG A 158 -35.26 18.35 10.87
N PRO A 159 -35.43 19.12 9.78
CA PRO A 159 -35.88 18.56 8.51
C PRO A 159 -34.80 17.63 7.92
N HIS A 160 -35.21 16.48 7.40
CA HIS A 160 -34.34 15.49 6.78
C HIS A 160 -34.86 15.17 5.38
N ASP A 161 -33.96 14.99 4.41
CA ASP A 161 -34.32 14.65 3.03
C ASP A 161 -34.67 13.17 2.82
N CYS A 162 -34.93 12.42 3.90
CA CYS A 162 -35.15 10.98 3.85
C CYS A 162 -36.54 10.59 4.37
N ASP A 163 -37.22 9.70 3.65
CA ASP A 163 -38.61 9.32 3.89
C ASP A 163 -38.80 8.27 5.01
N HIS A 164 -37.89 8.22 5.98
CA HIS A 164 -37.90 7.19 7.03
C HIS A 164 -37.59 7.77 8.42
N PRO A 165 -37.96 7.04 9.50
CA PRO A 165 -37.77 7.54 10.86
C PRO A 165 -36.31 7.89 11.17
N VAL A 166 -36.12 8.98 11.91
CA VAL A 166 -34.81 9.47 12.34
C VAL A 166 -34.40 8.77 13.63
N TYR A 167 -33.23 8.12 13.61
CA TYR A 167 -32.73 7.32 14.75
C TYR A 167 -31.58 7.97 15.53
N HIS A 168 -31.17 9.19 15.20
CA HIS A 168 -30.13 9.90 15.95
C HIS A 168 -30.72 10.89 16.96
N SER A 169 -30.01 11.08 18.07
CA SER A 169 -30.37 12.02 19.11
C SER A 169 -30.09 13.47 18.68
N CYS A 170 -30.74 14.43 19.33
CA CYS A 170 -30.47 15.85 19.12
C CYS A 170 -28.99 16.17 19.36
N HIS A 171 -28.43 16.96 18.47
CA HIS A 171 -27.02 17.34 18.46
C HIS A 171 -26.88 18.86 18.30
N SER A 172 -25.71 19.39 18.64
CA SER A 172 -25.41 20.82 18.56
C SER A 172 -24.82 21.26 17.22
N GLU A 173 -24.27 20.33 16.44
CA GLU A 173 -23.66 20.61 15.14
C GLU A 173 -24.69 21.09 14.10
N GLU A 174 -24.29 21.88 13.10
CA GLU A 174 -25.21 22.37 12.06
C GLU A 174 -25.70 21.26 11.12
N LYS A 175 -24.84 20.28 10.83
CA LYS A 175 -25.18 19.14 9.96
C LYS A 175 -25.62 17.96 10.80
N CYS A 176 -26.73 17.34 10.39
CA CYS A 176 -27.16 16.09 11.01
C CYS A 176 -26.14 14.97 10.72
N PRO A 177 -25.92 14.05 11.68
CA PRO A 177 -25.10 12.87 11.42
C PRO A 177 -25.70 12.03 10.28
N PRO A 178 -24.85 11.33 9.49
CA PRO A 178 -25.28 10.60 8.31
C PRO A 178 -26.28 9.49 8.68
N CYS A 179 -27.37 9.39 7.94
CA CYS A 179 -28.40 8.42 8.23
C CYS A 179 -27.95 6.99 7.91
N THR A 180 -27.95 6.12 8.92
CA THR A 180 -27.58 4.69 8.82
C THR A 180 -28.77 3.77 8.55
N TYR A 181 -29.98 4.34 8.39
CA TYR A 181 -31.18 3.55 8.11
C TYR A 181 -31.00 2.74 6.83
N LEU A 182 -31.36 1.46 6.89
CA LEU A 182 -31.13 0.51 5.81
C LEU A 182 -32.26 0.61 4.78
N THR A 183 -31.89 0.92 3.54
CA THR A 183 -32.79 1.10 2.39
C THR A 183 -32.41 0.17 1.24
N GLN A 184 -33.30 0.04 0.27
CA GLN A 184 -33.02 -0.65 -0.99
C GLN A 184 -32.59 0.38 -2.04
N LYS A 185 -31.42 0.17 -2.65
CA LYS A 185 -30.85 1.10 -3.64
C LYS A 185 -30.24 0.37 -4.82
N TRP A 186 -30.41 0.96 -6.00
CA TRP A 186 -29.76 0.50 -7.22
C TRP A 186 -28.26 0.78 -7.14
N CYS A 187 -27.45 -0.13 -7.67
CA CYS A 187 -26.03 0.15 -7.83
C CYS A 187 -25.80 1.28 -8.86
N MET A 188 -24.61 1.87 -8.85
CA MET A 188 -24.22 3.02 -9.70
C MET A 188 -24.44 2.76 -11.20
N GLY A 189 -24.27 1.50 -11.64
CA GLY A 189 -24.48 1.07 -13.01
C GLY A 189 -25.88 0.49 -13.30
N LYS A 190 -26.81 0.55 -12.34
CA LYS A 190 -28.18 -0.01 -12.41
C LYS A 190 -28.24 -1.49 -12.79
N HIS A 191 -27.23 -2.29 -12.41
CA HIS A 191 -27.19 -3.74 -12.67
C HIS A 191 -28.09 -4.56 -11.74
N GLU A 192 -28.17 -4.18 -10.47
CA GLU A 192 -28.88 -4.94 -9.43
C GLU A 192 -29.37 -3.98 -8.33
N LEU A 193 -30.54 -4.29 -7.76
CA LEU A 193 -31.09 -3.63 -6.59
C LEU A 193 -30.55 -4.30 -5.32
N ARG A 194 -29.79 -3.57 -4.51
CA ARG A 194 -29.22 -4.08 -3.26
C ARG A 194 -30.06 -3.64 -2.07
N SER A 195 -30.38 -4.58 -1.19
CA SER A 195 -30.97 -4.31 0.12
C SER A 195 -29.89 -4.03 1.17
N ASN A 196 -30.31 -3.53 2.33
CA ASN A 196 -29.41 -3.26 3.47
C ASN A 196 -28.35 -2.19 3.19
N ILE A 197 -28.70 -1.18 2.40
CA ILE A 197 -27.82 -0.06 2.10
C ILE A 197 -28.18 1.13 2.98
N PRO A 198 -27.24 1.64 3.82
CA PRO A 198 -27.43 2.87 4.56
C PRO A 198 -27.92 4.04 3.68
N CYS A 199 -28.92 4.79 4.15
CA CYS A 199 -29.55 5.85 3.36
C CYS A 199 -28.55 6.94 2.91
N HIS A 200 -27.54 7.26 3.70
CA HIS A 200 -26.53 8.25 3.28
C HIS A 200 -25.67 7.79 2.10
N LEU A 201 -25.59 6.48 1.82
CA LEU A 201 -24.83 5.94 0.69
C LEU A 201 -25.66 6.00 -0.58
N THR A 202 -25.18 6.73 -1.58
CA THR A 202 -25.84 6.88 -2.90
C THR A 202 -25.11 6.12 -4.01
N ASP A 203 -23.78 6.06 -3.94
CA ASP A 203 -22.92 5.45 -4.95
C ASP A 203 -22.47 4.04 -4.51
N ILE A 204 -23.34 3.03 -4.69
CA ILE A 204 -23.05 1.64 -4.34
C ILE A 204 -22.62 0.84 -5.57
N SER A 205 -21.55 0.05 -5.44
CA SER A 205 -21.16 -0.92 -6.47
C SER A 205 -21.73 -2.32 -6.17
N CYS A 206 -22.26 -3.00 -7.18
CA CYS A 206 -22.74 -4.39 -7.01
C CYS A 206 -21.61 -5.44 -7.12
N GLY A 207 -20.37 -5.04 -7.42
CA GLY A 207 -19.25 -5.96 -7.65
C GLY A 207 -19.33 -6.77 -8.95
N LEU A 208 -20.48 -6.77 -9.64
CA LEU A 208 -20.64 -7.42 -10.93
C LEU A 208 -19.97 -6.61 -12.05
N ARG A 209 -19.53 -7.32 -13.11
CA ARG A 209 -19.11 -6.71 -14.38
C ARG A 209 -20.29 -5.98 -15.03
N CYS A 210 -20.03 -4.81 -15.59
CA CYS A 210 -21.07 -3.93 -16.12
C CYS A 210 -21.85 -4.53 -17.29
N ASN A 211 -21.18 -5.26 -18.19
CA ASN A 211 -21.81 -5.96 -19.33
C ASN A 211 -22.62 -5.10 -20.32
N GLN A 212 -22.70 -3.78 -20.13
CA GLN A 212 -23.30 -2.86 -21.09
C GLN A 212 -22.54 -2.89 -22.42
N MET A 213 -23.27 -2.73 -23.52
CA MET A 213 -22.66 -2.67 -24.86
C MET A 213 -21.84 -1.39 -25.00
N LEU A 214 -20.59 -1.55 -25.44
CA LEU A 214 -19.71 -0.44 -25.76
C LEU A 214 -20.10 0.18 -27.10
N LYS A 215 -19.68 1.42 -27.35
CA LYS A 215 -19.91 2.14 -28.62
C LYS A 215 -19.44 1.40 -29.88
N CYS A 216 -18.55 0.41 -29.74
CA CYS A 216 -18.10 -0.42 -30.87
C CYS A 216 -19.12 -1.50 -31.32
N GLY A 217 -20.25 -1.69 -30.62
CA GLY A 217 -21.32 -2.63 -30.98
C GLY A 217 -20.99 -4.12 -30.86
N MET A 218 -19.71 -4.50 -30.78
CA MET A 218 -19.26 -5.90 -30.74
C MET A 218 -18.71 -6.36 -29.39
N HIS A 219 -18.47 -5.43 -28.46
CA HIS A 219 -17.86 -5.74 -27.17
C HIS A 219 -18.69 -5.21 -26.00
N ARG A 220 -18.62 -5.94 -24.88
CA ARG A 220 -19.29 -5.61 -23.62
C ARG A 220 -18.30 -5.02 -22.62
N CYS A 221 -18.76 -4.10 -21.78
CA CYS A 221 -17.94 -3.50 -20.74
C CYS A 221 -17.49 -4.57 -19.73
N LYS A 222 -16.17 -4.77 -19.62
CA LYS A 222 -15.53 -5.71 -18.68
C LYS A 222 -15.21 -5.08 -17.33
N ARG A 223 -15.44 -3.77 -17.15
CA ARG A 223 -15.18 -3.08 -15.88
C ARG A 223 -16.20 -3.56 -14.83
N ILE A 224 -15.77 -3.59 -13.57
CA ILE A 224 -16.70 -3.70 -12.43
C ILE A 224 -17.65 -2.50 -12.43
N CYS A 225 -18.80 -2.65 -11.79
CA CYS A 225 -19.81 -1.61 -11.65
C CYS A 225 -19.17 -0.24 -11.37
N HIS A 226 -19.32 0.69 -12.32
CA HIS A 226 -18.73 2.02 -12.26
C HIS A 226 -19.81 3.08 -12.45
N LYS A 227 -19.50 4.31 -12.04
CA LYS A 227 -20.34 5.49 -12.30
C LYS A 227 -20.04 6.02 -13.70
N GLY A 228 -21.08 6.50 -14.39
CA GLY A 228 -20.95 7.11 -15.73
C GLY A 228 -21.07 6.11 -16.89
N GLU A 229 -21.07 6.65 -18.11
CA GLU A 229 -21.16 5.87 -19.34
C GLU A 229 -19.93 4.95 -19.53
N CYS A 230 -20.14 3.79 -20.16
CA CYS A 230 -19.06 2.88 -20.54
C CYS A 230 -18.27 3.42 -21.74
N LEU A 231 -17.65 4.59 -21.57
CA LEU A 231 -16.78 5.21 -22.57
C LEU A 231 -15.38 4.62 -22.43
N ILE A 232 -14.88 4.10 -23.53
CA ILE A 232 -13.43 3.95 -23.72
C ILE A 232 -13.07 5.20 -24.50
N ASP A 233 -12.42 6.15 -23.83
CA ASP A 233 -11.91 7.40 -24.43
C ASP A 233 -10.90 7.06 -25.54
N GLU A 234 -11.38 6.87 -26.77
CA GLU A 234 -10.60 6.54 -27.98
C GLU A 234 -10.37 5.02 -28.19
N GLU A 235 -11.39 4.31 -28.68
CA GLU A 235 -11.29 2.97 -29.29
C GLU A 235 -11.26 1.77 -28.34
N CYS A 236 -12.08 0.76 -28.66
CA CYS A 236 -12.18 -0.45 -27.86
C CYS A 236 -10.92 -1.33 -28.01
N LYS A 237 -10.06 -1.38 -27.00
CA LYS A 237 -8.85 -2.23 -27.03
C LYS A 237 -9.11 -3.72 -26.75
N GLN A 238 -10.38 -4.16 -26.69
CA GLN A 238 -10.69 -5.55 -26.42
C GLN A 238 -10.38 -6.45 -27.63
N PRO A 239 -9.86 -7.68 -27.41
CA PRO A 239 -9.53 -8.60 -28.49
C PRO A 239 -10.80 -9.06 -29.21
N CYS A 240 -10.79 -8.95 -30.53
CA CYS A 240 -11.87 -9.39 -31.40
C CYS A 240 -12.06 -10.91 -31.32
N VAL A 241 -13.30 -11.33 -31.06
CA VAL A 241 -13.72 -12.74 -30.93
C VAL A 241 -14.30 -13.32 -32.22
N ILE A 242 -14.35 -12.55 -33.30
CA ILE A 242 -14.84 -13.04 -34.60
C ILE A 242 -13.90 -14.17 -35.09
N PRO A 243 -14.42 -15.35 -35.45
CA PRO A 243 -13.62 -16.46 -35.94
C PRO A 243 -13.06 -16.16 -37.34
N ARG A 244 -11.78 -16.48 -37.56
CA ARG A 244 -11.10 -16.34 -38.85
C ARG A 244 -11.66 -17.35 -39.88
N LEU A 245 -11.88 -16.92 -41.12
CA LEU A 245 -12.49 -17.74 -42.19
C LEU A 245 -11.74 -19.05 -42.50
N TYR A 246 -10.40 -19.06 -42.38
CA TYR A 246 -9.58 -20.22 -42.80
C TYR A 246 -9.28 -21.23 -41.68
N CYS A 247 -9.17 -20.77 -40.43
CA CYS A 247 -8.77 -21.61 -39.30
C CYS A 247 -9.79 -21.64 -38.15
N ASN A 248 -10.89 -20.89 -38.25
CA ASN A 248 -11.94 -20.75 -37.22
C ASN A 248 -11.45 -20.32 -35.83
N HIS A 249 -10.19 -19.90 -35.68
CA HIS A 249 -9.66 -19.35 -34.43
C HIS A 249 -10.09 -17.90 -34.25
N PRO A 250 -10.27 -17.42 -33.00
CA PRO A 250 -10.62 -16.03 -32.72
C PRO A 250 -9.54 -15.09 -33.28
N CYS A 251 -9.96 -13.94 -33.82
CA CYS A 251 -9.06 -12.97 -34.44
C CYS A 251 -7.95 -12.49 -33.49
N MET A 252 -8.30 -12.22 -32.23
CA MET A 252 -7.42 -11.70 -31.17
C MET A 252 -6.77 -10.33 -31.44
N ALA A 253 -7.07 -9.69 -32.58
CA ALA A 253 -6.66 -8.31 -32.86
C ALA A 253 -7.47 -7.31 -32.00
N PRO A 254 -6.97 -6.07 -31.77
CA PRO A 254 -7.76 -4.99 -31.17
C PRO A 254 -9.10 -4.79 -31.89
N CYS A 255 -10.13 -4.27 -31.21
CA CYS A 255 -11.44 -4.10 -31.82
C CYS A 255 -11.35 -3.23 -33.07
N HIS A 256 -11.88 -3.73 -34.17
CA HIS A 256 -11.88 -3.07 -35.46
C HIS A 256 -13.33 -2.95 -35.97
N PRO A 257 -14.16 -2.06 -35.39
CA PRO A 257 -15.60 -2.00 -35.67
C PRO A 257 -15.94 -1.63 -37.12
N SER A 258 -15.05 -0.93 -37.82
CA SER A 258 -15.26 -0.44 -39.19
C SER A 258 -14.59 -1.30 -40.28
N SER A 259 -13.79 -2.30 -39.93
CA SER A 259 -13.05 -3.13 -40.91
C SER A 259 -13.21 -4.62 -40.65
N SER A 260 -13.14 -5.43 -41.71
CA SER A 260 -13.12 -6.89 -41.59
C SER A 260 -11.88 -7.37 -40.81
N CYS A 261 -11.95 -8.54 -40.17
CA CYS A 261 -10.82 -9.11 -39.45
C CYS A 261 -9.56 -9.18 -40.32
N PRO A 262 -8.39 -8.70 -39.82
CA PRO A 262 -7.15 -8.76 -40.58
C PRO A 262 -6.75 -10.21 -40.88
N THR A 263 -6.34 -10.48 -42.13
CA THR A 263 -5.84 -11.77 -42.63
C THR A 263 -4.43 -12.12 -42.13
N THR A 264 -4.03 -11.59 -40.96
CA THR A 264 -2.76 -11.91 -40.30
C THR A 264 -2.66 -13.41 -39.99
N SER A 265 -1.43 -13.93 -40.00
CA SER A 265 -1.15 -15.34 -39.66
C SER A 265 -1.73 -15.67 -38.28
N CYS A 266 -2.34 -16.85 -38.16
CA CYS A 266 -3.00 -17.24 -36.91
C CYS A 266 -1.98 -17.65 -35.85
N GLY A 267 -1.85 -16.84 -34.79
CA GLY A 267 -1.00 -17.10 -33.63
C GLY A 267 -1.60 -18.08 -32.59
N ALA A 268 -2.75 -18.70 -32.86
CA ALA A 268 -3.38 -19.61 -31.92
C ALA A 268 -2.53 -20.88 -31.73
N LYS A 269 -2.33 -21.31 -30.49
CA LYS A 269 -1.63 -22.56 -30.19
C LYS A 269 -2.57 -23.75 -30.41
N VAL A 270 -2.17 -24.69 -31.24
CA VAL A 270 -2.85 -25.95 -31.50
C VAL A 270 -1.99 -27.10 -30.99
N GLU A 271 -2.60 -28.07 -30.33
CA GLU A 271 -1.92 -29.30 -29.92
C GLU A 271 -2.04 -30.35 -31.02
N LEU A 272 -0.90 -30.83 -31.53
CA LEU A 272 -0.85 -31.99 -32.40
C LEU A 272 -0.52 -33.23 -31.58
N GLN A 273 -1.15 -34.36 -31.92
CA GLN A 273 -0.93 -35.64 -31.25
C GLN A 273 -0.47 -36.69 -32.27
N CYS A 274 0.41 -37.63 -31.88
CA CYS A 274 0.70 -38.81 -32.72
C CYS A 274 -0.53 -39.72 -32.85
N GLU A 275 -0.53 -40.59 -33.85
CA GLU A 275 -1.53 -41.66 -33.99
C GLU A 275 -1.59 -42.57 -32.75
N CYS A 276 -0.44 -42.78 -32.13
CA CYS A 276 -0.27 -43.58 -30.91
C CYS A 276 -0.79 -42.93 -29.62
N GLY A 277 -1.16 -41.65 -29.66
CA GLY A 277 -1.60 -40.86 -28.52
C GLY A 277 -0.50 -40.40 -27.53
N ARG A 278 0.71 -40.97 -27.57
CA ARG A 278 1.83 -40.68 -26.65
C ARG A 278 2.42 -39.28 -26.80
N ARG A 279 2.77 -38.89 -28.01
CA ARG A 279 3.39 -37.59 -28.29
C ARG A 279 2.32 -36.55 -28.46
N LYS A 280 2.43 -35.45 -27.71
CA LYS A 280 1.62 -34.25 -27.84
C LYS A 280 2.56 -33.05 -27.88
N GLU A 281 2.40 -32.20 -28.88
CA GLU A 281 3.24 -31.02 -29.04
C GLU A 281 2.36 -29.82 -29.38
N SER A 282 2.57 -28.71 -28.67
CA SER A 282 1.86 -27.47 -28.94
C SER A 282 2.63 -26.64 -29.97
N MET A 283 1.97 -26.27 -31.06
CA MET A 283 2.56 -25.43 -32.11
C MET A 283 1.61 -24.31 -32.55
N ILE A 284 2.11 -23.31 -33.27
CA ILE A 284 1.30 -22.18 -33.73
C ILE A 284 0.46 -22.58 -34.96
N CYS A 285 -0.80 -22.19 -35.04
CA CYS A 285 -1.72 -22.59 -36.12
C CYS A 285 -1.21 -22.25 -37.53
N SER A 286 -0.56 -21.10 -37.72
CA SER A 286 0.06 -20.76 -39.02
C SER A 286 1.20 -21.70 -39.39
N GLU A 287 2.00 -22.12 -38.41
CA GLU A 287 3.07 -23.11 -38.61
C GLU A 287 2.48 -24.50 -38.80
N ALA A 288 1.40 -24.82 -38.08
CA ALA A 288 0.69 -26.08 -38.17
C ALA A 288 0.08 -26.29 -39.55
N SER A 289 -0.42 -25.24 -40.20
CA SER A 289 -0.92 -25.34 -41.58
C SER A 289 0.20 -25.63 -42.59
N ASN A 290 1.40 -25.10 -42.38
CA ASN A 290 2.56 -25.38 -43.24
C ASN A 290 3.12 -26.79 -42.99
N THR A 291 3.24 -27.22 -41.74
CA THR A 291 3.63 -28.60 -41.41
C THR A 291 2.58 -29.58 -41.90
N TYR A 292 1.28 -29.23 -41.79
CA TYR A 292 0.18 -30.01 -42.35
C TYR A 292 0.38 -30.24 -43.86
N GLN A 293 0.65 -29.19 -44.63
CA GLN A 293 0.86 -29.31 -46.08
C GLN A 293 2.08 -30.18 -46.42
N ARG A 294 3.17 -30.05 -45.66
CA ARG A 294 4.39 -30.85 -45.83
C ARG A 294 4.17 -32.33 -45.49
N ILE A 295 3.52 -32.63 -44.37
CA ILE A 295 3.16 -34.00 -43.95
C ILE A 295 2.15 -34.60 -44.94
N ALA A 296 1.20 -33.79 -45.39
CA ALA A 296 0.35 -33.93 -46.57
C ALA A 296 1.08 -34.59 -47.75
N ALA A 297 2.03 -33.82 -48.29
CA ALA A 297 2.82 -34.18 -49.46
C ALA A 297 3.67 -35.44 -49.25
N ILE A 298 4.28 -35.60 -48.07
CA ILE A 298 5.11 -36.78 -47.74
C ILE A 298 4.24 -38.04 -47.71
N SER A 299 3.05 -38.00 -47.08
CA SER A 299 2.13 -39.14 -47.03
C SER A 299 1.63 -39.56 -48.42
N ILE A 300 1.37 -38.59 -49.29
CA ILE A 300 1.01 -38.86 -50.69
C ILE A 300 2.17 -39.56 -51.40
N ALA A 301 3.40 -39.07 -51.25
CA ALA A 301 4.57 -39.66 -51.89
C ALA A 301 4.81 -41.11 -51.45
N THR A 302 4.67 -41.42 -50.15
CA THR A 302 4.79 -42.80 -49.64
C THR A 302 3.68 -43.71 -50.16
N LYS A 303 2.45 -43.23 -50.25
CA LYS A 303 1.34 -44.02 -50.83
C LYS A 303 1.50 -44.25 -52.33
N LEU A 304 2.15 -43.33 -53.06
CA LEU A 304 2.45 -43.49 -54.48
C LEU A 304 3.58 -44.50 -54.74
N THR A 305 4.52 -44.68 -53.80
CA THR A 305 5.58 -45.70 -53.93
C THR A 305 5.09 -47.13 -53.70
N ASP A 306 3.96 -47.31 -53.01
CA ASP A 306 3.36 -48.63 -52.74
C ASP A 306 2.42 -49.13 -53.87
N LEU A 307 2.22 -48.35 -54.94
CA LEU A 307 1.37 -48.74 -56.07
C LEU A 307 2.17 -49.50 -57.13
N GLN A 308 1.73 -50.71 -57.46
CA GLN A 308 2.28 -51.52 -58.54
C GLN A 308 2.12 -50.84 -59.90
N LEU A 309 3.16 -50.96 -60.74
CA LEU A 309 3.22 -50.43 -62.10
C LEU A 309 2.02 -50.92 -62.94
N GLY A 310 1.00 -50.08 -63.14
CA GLY A 310 -0.09 -50.36 -64.07
C GLY A 310 -1.41 -49.65 -63.81
N ASP A 311 -1.71 -49.23 -62.57
CA ASP A 311 -3.01 -48.64 -62.25
C ASP A 311 -3.00 -47.11 -62.28
N SER A 312 -3.85 -46.52 -63.14
CA SER A 312 -4.11 -45.08 -63.15
C SER A 312 -5.06 -44.72 -62.02
N VAL A 313 -4.58 -44.00 -60.99
CA VAL A 313 -5.40 -43.52 -59.87
C VAL A 313 -5.57 -42.01 -59.95
N GLU A 314 -6.81 -41.53 -59.89
CA GLU A 314 -7.10 -40.10 -59.73
C GLU A 314 -6.63 -39.59 -58.36
N ILE A 315 -5.73 -38.60 -58.38
CA ILE A 315 -5.18 -37.93 -57.19
C ILE A 315 -6.29 -37.37 -56.27
N SER A 316 -7.45 -37.03 -56.82
CA SER A 316 -8.63 -36.52 -56.10
C SER A 316 -9.28 -37.54 -55.14
N ARG A 317 -9.07 -38.86 -55.32
CA ARG A 317 -9.67 -39.91 -54.49
C ARG A 317 -8.81 -40.36 -53.32
N LEU A 318 -7.54 -39.96 -53.27
CA LEU A 318 -6.58 -40.41 -52.25
C LEU A 318 -6.60 -39.57 -50.96
N ILE A 319 -7.26 -38.39 -50.97
CA ILE A 319 -7.25 -37.47 -49.84
C ILE A 319 -8.62 -36.79 -49.71
N THR A 320 -9.34 -37.09 -48.64
CA THR A 320 -10.54 -36.33 -48.32
C THR A 320 -10.17 -34.99 -47.67
N LYS A 321 -10.96 -33.92 -47.90
CA LYS A 321 -10.81 -32.62 -47.21
C LYS A 321 -10.82 -32.72 -45.67
N LYS A 322 -11.28 -33.87 -45.14
CA LYS A 322 -11.36 -34.20 -43.71
C LYS A 322 -10.03 -34.76 -43.19
N GLU A 323 -9.33 -35.55 -43.99
CA GLU A 323 -7.96 -36.00 -43.70
C GLU A 323 -6.96 -34.84 -43.83
N MET A 324 -7.22 -33.88 -44.74
CA MET A 324 -6.53 -32.58 -44.86
C MET A 324 -6.55 -31.69 -43.58
N LYS A 325 -7.22 -32.10 -42.50
CA LYS A 325 -7.28 -31.35 -41.23
C LYS A 325 -6.74 -32.13 -40.02
N GLN A 326 -6.30 -33.38 -40.20
CA GLN A 326 -5.77 -34.24 -39.14
C GLN A 326 -4.31 -34.68 -39.39
N ALA A 327 -3.39 -33.73 -39.61
CA ALA A 327 -1.97 -34.07 -39.68
C ALA A 327 -1.53 -34.31 -38.23
N ARG A 328 -1.39 -35.59 -37.92
CA ARG A 328 -0.90 -36.07 -36.64
C ARG A 328 0.63 -36.04 -36.66
N LEU A 329 1.25 -35.89 -35.49
CA LEU A 329 2.71 -36.02 -35.37
C LEU A 329 3.13 -37.42 -35.80
N GLN A 330 4.26 -37.56 -36.49
CA GLN A 330 4.83 -38.87 -36.80
C GLN A 330 5.28 -39.59 -35.53
N CYS A 331 5.02 -40.90 -35.45
CA CYS A 331 5.53 -41.76 -34.38
C CYS A 331 7.07 -41.88 -34.48
N ASP A 332 7.75 -41.82 -33.33
CA ASP A 332 9.18 -42.12 -33.21
C ASP A 332 9.41 -43.62 -32.92
N GLU A 333 10.68 -44.05 -32.85
CA GLU A 333 11.04 -45.46 -32.60
C GLU A 333 10.45 -45.99 -31.28
N GLU A 334 10.35 -45.14 -30.26
CA GLU A 334 9.74 -45.49 -28.98
C GLU A 334 8.22 -45.67 -29.09
N CYS A 335 7.54 -44.86 -29.92
CA CYS A 335 6.11 -45.05 -30.22
C CYS A 335 5.86 -46.38 -30.95
N LEU A 336 6.75 -46.76 -31.89
CA LEU A 336 6.68 -48.05 -32.58
C LEU A 336 6.95 -49.22 -31.61
N ALA A 337 7.94 -49.08 -30.73
CA ALA A 337 8.24 -50.06 -29.69
C ALA A 337 7.04 -50.25 -28.74
N LEU A 338 6.39 -49.17 -28.31
CA LEU A 338 5.20 -49.23 -27.48
C LEU A 338 4.01 -49.85 -28.20
N GLN A 339 3.82 -49.55 -29.49
CA GLN A 339 2.75 -50.17 -30.28
C GLN A 339 2.99 -51.67 -30.46
N ARG A 340 4.25 -52.10 -30.64
CA ARG A 340 4.62 -53.51 -30.65
C ARG A 340 4.37 -54.18 -29.30
N ASN A 341 4.80 -53.55 -28.21
CA ASN A 341 4.60 -54.06 -26.86
C ASN A 341 3.11 -54.13 -26.51
N ARG A 342 2.30 -53.17 -26.96
CA ARG A 342 0.84 -53.18 -26.80
C ARG A 342 0.20 -54.32 -27.59
N ARG A 343 0.58 -54.53 -28.84
CA ARG A 343 0.09 -55.67 -29.64
C ARG A 343 0.48 -57.01 -29.02
N LEU A 344 1.69 -57.11 -28.46
CA LEU A 344 2.15 -58.29 -27.75
C LEU A 344 1.38 -58.50 -26.45
N ALA A 345 1.13 -57.43 -25.69
CA ALA A 345 0.34 -57.47 -24.48
C ALA A 345 -1.12 -57.87 -24.76
N ASP A 346 -1.75 -57.28 -25.79
CA ASP A 346 -3.10 -57.63 -26.23
C ASP A 346 -3.17 -59.11 -26.68
N ALA A 347 -2.16 -59.60 -27.41
CA ALA A 347 -2.07 -61.00 -27.84
C ALA A 347 -1.84 -61.99 -26.69
N LEU A 348 -1.28 -61.52 -25.57
CA LEU A 348 -1.03 -62.29 -24.36
C LEU A 348 -2.07 -62.02 -23.27
N GLU A 349 -3.15 -61.27 -23.59
CA GLU A 349 -4.20 -60.85 -22.65
C GLU A 349 -3.67 -60.14 -21.38
N ILE A 350 -2.54 -59.46 -21.50
CA ILE A 350 -1.94 -58.70 -20.41
C ILE A 350 -2.65 -57.35 -20.32
N ASP A 351 -3.51 -57.19 -19.31
CA ASP A 351 -4.21 -55.94 -19.04
C ASP A 351 -3.20 -54.80 -18.80
N GLY A 352 -3.22 -53.76 -19.64
CA GLY A 352 -2.30 -52.61 -19.58
C GLY A 352 -2.40 -51.74 -18.32
N ASN A 353 -3.18 -52.15 -17.32
CA ASN A 353 -3.32 -51.51 -16.01
C ASN A 353 -2.75 -52.36 -14.85
N SER A 354 -2.18 -53.54 -15.15
CA SER A 354 -1.44 -54.33 -14.16
C SER A 354 -0.04 -53.76 -14.01
N ASP A 355 0.08 -52.69 -13.25
CA ASP A 355 1.35 -52.10 -12.86
C ASP A 355 2.08 -53.06 -11.90
N PRO A 356 3.19 -53.70 -12.29
CA PRO A 356 3.83 -54.76 -11.49
C PRO A 356 4.41 -54.26 -10.16
N PHE A 357 4.55 -52.95 -10.01
CA PHE A 357 5.12 -52.30 -8.82
C PHE A 357 4.08 -51.59 -7.95
N ASN A 358 2.80 -51.56 -8.36
CA ASN A 358 1.74 -51.02 -7.50
C ASN A 358 1.23 -52.12 -6.56
N THR A 359 1.96 -52.31 -5.47
CA THR A 359 1.76 -53.29 -4.37
C THR A 359 0.41 -53.18 -3.63
N ARG A 360 -0.55 -52.39 -4.12
CA ARG A 360 -1.90 -52.27 -3.55
C ARG A 360 -3.01 -52.82 -4.44
N SER A 361 -2.71 -53.23 -5.67
CA SER A 361 -3.63 -53.99 -6.52
C SER A 361 -3.27 -55.47 -6.45
N SER A 362 -4.25 -56.32 -6.12
CA SER A 362 -4.11 -57.75 -5.87
C SER A 362 -3.11 -58.44 -6.80
N GLY A 363 -2.17 -59.19 -6.22
CA GLY A 363 -1.17 -59.96 -6.97
C GLY A 363 -1.79 -60.85 -8.06
N PRO A 364 -0.96 -61.40 -8.98
CA PRO A 364 -1.44 -62.16 -10.14
C PRO A 364 -2.42 -63.26 -9.70
N LYS A 365 -3.64 -63.21 -10.23
CA LYS A 365 -4.70 -64.17 -9.90
C LYS A 365 -4.45 -65.48 -10.66
N TYR A 366 -3.68 -66.38 -10.09
CA TYR A 366 -3.57 -67.74 -10.60
C TYR A 366 -4.87 -68.51 -10.36
N SER A 367 -5.27 -69.36 -11.31
CA SER A 367 -6.42 -70.24 -11.17
C SER A 367 -6.22 -71.22 -10.00
N ASP A 368 -7.31 -71.62 -9.34
CA ASP A 368 -7.19 -72.46 -8.13
C ASP A 368 -6.67 -73.87 -8.45
N LEU A 369 -6.85 -74.34 -9.70
CA LEU A 369 -6.28 -75.58 -10.20
C LEU A 369 -4.74 -75.53 -10.21
N LEU A 370 -4.17 -74.44 -10.74
CA LEU A 370 -2.72 -74.21 -10.77
C LEU A 370 -2.11 -74.15 -9.36
N LYS A 371 -2.84 -73.58 -8.40
CA LYS A 371 -2.38 -73.51 -6.99
C LYS A 371 -2.44 -74.86 -6.28
N GLU A 372 -3.38 -75.73 -6.64
CA GLU A 372 -3.43 -77.09 -6.08
C GLU A 372 -2.35 -77.97 -6.69
N ASP A 373 -2.15 -77.91 -8.00
CA ASP A 373 -1.11 -78.70 -8.68
C ASP A 373 0.29 -78.27 -8.23
N ALA A 374 0.52 -76.96 -8.04
CA ALA A 374 1.76 -76.45 -7.48
C ALA A 374 2.02 -76.92 -6.03
N ARG A 375 0.96 -77.15 -5.24
CA ARG A 375 1.07 -77.69 -3.88
C ARG A 375 1.34 -79.20 -3.86
N LYS A 376 0.85 -79.92 -4.87
CA LYS A 376 1.06 -81.38 -4.99
C LYS A 376 2.48 -81.73 -5.44
N ASP A 377 3.07 -80.93 -6.34
CA ASP A 377 4.41 -81.19 -6.88
C ASP A 377 5.30 -79.94 -6.85
N LEU A 378 5.79 -79.63 -5.64
CA LEU A 378 6.71 -78.51 -5.41
C LEU A 378 8.04 -78.66 -6.16
N LYS A 379 8.46 -79.89 -6.45
CA LYS A 379 9.74 -80.16 -7.13
C LYS A 379 9.63 -79.78 -8.60
N PHE A 380 8.55 -80.17 -9.25
CA PHE A 380 8.25 -79.75 -10.62
C PHE A 380 8.18 -78.23 -10.76
N VAL A 381 7.51 -77.53 -9.83
CA VAL A 381 7.43 -76.06 -9.86
C VAL A 381 8.82 -75.43 -9.74
N SER A 382 9.67 -75.94 -8.84
CA SER A 382 11.04 -75.45 -8.69
C SER A 382 11.90 -75.69 -9.93
N ASP A 383 11.73 -76.82 -10.61
CA ASP A 383 12.46 -77.14 -11.83
C ASP A 383 12.00 -76.28 -13.01
N VAL A 384 10.68 -76.06 -13.15
CA VAL A 384 10.10 -75.15 -14.14
C VAL A 384 10.55 -73.70 -13.87
N GLU A 385 10.58 -73.25 -12.62
CA GLU A 385 11.10 -71.93 -12.26
C GLU A 385 12.58 -71.80 -12.66
N LYS A 386 13.39 -72.83 -12.41
CA LYS A 386 14.81 -72.84 -12.75
C LYS A 386 15.03 -72.79 -14.26
N GLU A 387 14.29 -73.58 -15.04
CA GLU A 387 14.37 -73.56 -16.52
C GLU A 387 13.88 -72.23 -17.10
N MET A 388 12.78 -71.66 -16.58
CA MET A 388 12.31 -70.34 -16.96
C MET A 388 13.32 -69.25 -16.61
N ARG A 389 13.98 -69.35 -15.44
CA ARG A 389 15.07 -68.46 -15.04
C ARG A 389 16.26 -68.55 -16.00
N MET A 390 16.67 -69.76 -16.37
CA MET A 390 17.74 -69.95 -17.37
C MET A 390 17.36 -69.43 -18.75
N LEU A 391 16.11 -69.62 -19.19
CA LEU A 391 15.60 -69.07 -20.45
C LEU A 391 15.63 -67.54 -20.44
N VAL A 392 15.25 -66.92 -19.32
CA VAL A 392 15.27 -65.46 -19.14
C VAL A 392 16.68 -64.89 -19.11
N GLU A 393 17.61 -65.56 -18.41
CA GLU A 393 19.01 -65.20 -18.36
C GLU A 393 19.70 -65.39 -19.73
N ALA A 394 19.30 -66.41 -20.50
CA ALA A 394 19.77 -66.61 -21.88
C ALA A 394 19.22 -65.54 -22.84
N VAL A 395 18.00 -65.05 -22.59
CA VAL A 395 17.31 -64.05 -23.42
C VAL A 395 17.67 -62.61 -23.00
N ASN A 396 18.74 -62.39 -22.23
CA ASN A 396 19.09 -61.09 -21.61
C ASN A 396 19.16 -59.90 -22.60
N LYS A 397 17.98 -59.36 -22.89
CA LYS A 397 17.64 -58.01 -23.32
C LYS A 397 16.43 -57.57 -22.49
N VAL A 398 16.72 -57.27 -21.23
CA VAL A 398 16.10 -56.25 -20.37
C VAL A 398 14.64 -56.44 -19.94
N SER A 399 13.86 -57.35 -20.51
CA SER A 399 12.38 -57.27 -20.36
C SER A 399 11.71 -58.30 -19.44
N ILE A 400 12.44 -59.26 -18.85
CA ILE A 400 11.81 -60.36 -18.07
C ILE A 400 12.24 -60.39 -16.58
N TRP A 401 13.11 -59.47 -16.13
CA TRP A 401 13.53 -59.37 -14.73
C TRP A 401 12.34 -59.13 -13.77
N VAL A 402 11.26 -58.53 -14.27
CA VAL A 402 10.02 -58.23 -13.53
C VAL A 402 9.21 -59.49 -13.19
N PHE A 403 9.30 -60.55 -14.00
CA PHE A 403 8.49 -61.76 -13.81
C PHE A 403 9.06 -62.68 -12.71
N LEU A 404 10.37 -62.64 -12.45
CA LEU A 404 11.04 -63.48 -11.45
C LEU A 404 10.98 -62.93 -10.01
N GLU A 405 10.81 -61.61 -9.82
CA GLU A 405 10.53 -61.06 -8.49
C GLU A 405 9.12 -61.44 -7.99
N LEU A 406 8.15 -61.59 -8.90
CA LEU A 406 6.77 -62.00 -8.57
C LEU A 406 6.70 -63.45 -8.04
N LEU A 407 7.52 -64.37 -8.58
CA LEU A 407 7.59 -65.76 -8.09
C LEU A 407 8.30 -65.87 -6.72
N LYS A 408 9.37 -65.10 -6.50
CA LYS A 408 10.06 -65.04 -5.20
C LYS A 408 9.16 -64.48 -4.09
N GLY A 409 8.34 -63.48 -4.41
CA GLY A 409 7.36 -62.91 -3.47
C GLY A 409 6.26 -63.91 -3.04
N ALA A 410 5.86 -64.82 -3.93
CA ALA A 410 4.81 -65.79 -3.66
C ALA A 410 5.25 -66.92 -2.70
N VAL A 411 6.48 -67.43 -2.83
CA VAL A 411 6.99 -68.53 -1.98
C VAL A 411 7.28 -68.06 -0.55
N LEU A 412 7.77 -66.83 -0.38
CA LEU A 412 8.08 -66.26 0.94
C LEU A 412 6.82 -65.84 1.71
N SER A 413 5.73 -65.53 1.02
CA SER A 413 4.46 -65.12 1.66
C SER A 413 3.63 -66.29 2.20
N SER A 414 3.89 -67.53 1.77
CA SER A 414 3.16 -68.73 2.23
C SER A 414 3.84 -69.49 3.37
N LEU A 415 5.08 -69.13 3.76
CA LEU A 415 5.83 -69.77 4.85
C LEU A 415 5.92 -68.90 6.13
N GLY A 416 5.47 -67.64 6.08
CA GLY A 416 5.50 -66.69 7.21
C GLY A 416 4.20 -66.61 8.01
N GLY A 417 3.46 -67.71 8.12
CA GLY A 417 2.20 -67.80 8.86
C GLY A 417 2.11 -69.08 9.67
N ILE A 418 3.05 -69.28 10.59
CA ILE A 418 2.91 -70.12 11.79
C ILE A 418 3.30 -69.27 12.99
#